data_AF-A0A2V8FB39-F1
#
_entry.id   AF-A0A2V8FB39-F1
#
_cell.length_a   1.000
_cell.length_b   1.000
_cell.length_c   1.000
_cell.angle_alpha   90.00
_cell.angle_beta   90.00
_cell.angle_gamma   90.00
#
_symmetry.space_group_name_H-M   'P 1'
#
loop_
_entity.id
_entity.type
_entity.pdbx_description
1 polymer ?
#
loop_
_entity_poly.entity_id
_entity_poly.type
_entity_poly.pdbx_seq_one_letter_code
_entity_poly.pdbx_strand_id
1 'polypeptide(L)'
;MTEVLGKLDGARIRLVVYEQLNPAYARYYSREEVTDLFQHAGYFPVRLYHRHRYSWAVQAVNSEPRPTTTSFSGSDFERSRE
;
A
#
# COMPACT_ATOMS: atom_id res chain seq x y z
N MET A 1 3.22 -7.28 -22.92
CA MET A 1 4.63 -7.67 -22.83
C MET A 1 4.96 -7.79 -21.36
N THR A 2 5.36 -8.97 -20.89
CA THR A 2 5.66 -9.20 -19.46
C THR A 2 7.16 -9.05 -19.30
N GLU A 3 7.59 -7.86 -18.91
CA GLU A 3 8.99 -7.60 -18.56
C GLU A 3 9.31 -8.37 -17.26
N VAL A 4 10.21 -9.35 -17.35
CA VAL A 4 10.64 -10.14 -16.19
C VAL A 4 11.97 -9.58 -15.71
N LEU A 5 11.95 -8.92 -14.55
CA LEU A 5 13.12 -8.26 -13.95
C LEU A 5 14.21 -9.25 -13.47
N GLY A 6 13.87 -10.52 -13.27
CA GLY A 6 14.80 -11.56 -12.85
C GLY A 6 14.10 -12.78 -12.25
N LYS A 7 14.82 -13.89 -12.08
CA LYS A 7 14.31 -15.08 -11.38
C LYS A 7 14.51 -14.94 -9.87
N LEU A 8 13.48 -15.26 -9.10
CA LEU A 8 13.60 -15.44 -7.66
C LEU A 8 14.37 -16.73 -7.36
N ASP A 9 15.22 -16.70 -6.34
CA ASP A 9 15.88 -17.91 -5.84
C ASP A 9 14.94 -18.74 -4.94
N GLY A 10 15.30 -19.99 -4.70
CA GLY A 10 14.43 -20.95 -4.01
C GLY A 10 14.02 -20.52 -2.59
N ALA A 11 14.89 -19.78 -1.88
CA ALA A 11 14.56 -19.27 -0.55
C ALA A 11 13.49 -18.16 -0.61
N ARG A 12 13.62 -17.20 -1.52
CA ARG A 12 12.63 -16.14 -1.70
C ARG A 12 11.30 -16.67 -2.21
N ILE A 13 11.31 -17.67 -3.09
CA ILE A 13 10.08 -18.35 -3.55
C ILE A 13 9.32 -18.95 -2.35
N ARG A 14 10.02 -19.67 -1.46
CA ARG A 14 9.38 -20.28 -0.28
C ARG A 14 8.78 -19.23 0.66
N LEU A 15 9.48 -18.11 0.87
CA LEU A 15 8.97 -17.01 1.70
C LEU A 15 7.71 -16.39 1.09
N VAL A 16 7.73 -16.09 -0.21
CA VAL A 16 6.57 -15.52 -0.92
C VAL A 16 5.37 -16.48 -0.89
N VAL A 17 5.61 -17.78 -1.11
CA VAL A 17 4.56 -18.80 -1.02
C VAL A 17 4.01 -18.89 0.40
N TYR A 18 4.86 -18.88 1.42
CA TYR A 18 4.43 -18.96 2.82
C TYR A 18 3.57 -17.76 3.24
N GLU A 19 4.02 -16.55 2.89
CA GLU A 19 3.26 -15.30 3.08
C GLU A 19 1.88 -15.34 2.41
N GLN A 20 1.78 -15.94 1.23
CA GLN A 20 0.51 -16.07 0.51
C GLN A 20 -0.41 -17.19 1.04
N LEU A 21 0.16 -18.25 1.63
CA LEU A 21 -0.63 -19.39 2.13
C LEU A 21 -1.23 -19.15 3.52
N ASN A 22 -0.58 -18.31 4.36
CA ASN A 22 -1.08 -17.99 5.69
C ASN A 22 -0.95 -16.48 5.99
N PRO A 23 -1.67 -15.62 5.24
CA PRO A 23 -1.60 -14.19 5.50
C PRO A 23 -2.21 -13.89 6.87
N ALA A 24 -1.40 -13.38 7.81
CA ALA A 24 -1.89 -12.91 9.11
C ALA A 24 -2.94 -11.79 8.96
N TYR A 25 -2.92 -11.09 7.83
CA TYR A 25 -3.90 -10.09 7.45
C TYR A 25 -4.00 -10.00 5.92
N ALA A 26 -5.19 -10.20 5.38
CA ALA A 26 -5.48 -9.95 3.96
C ALA A 26 -6.71 -9.04 3.87
N ARG A 27 -6.50 -7.78 3.45
CA ARG A 27 -7.58 -6.83 3.18
C ARG A 27 -7.65 -6.54 1.69
N TYR A 28 -8.78 -6.92 1.09
CA TYR A 28 -9.10 -6.62 -0.29
C TYR A 28 -10.07 -5.45 -0.30
N TYR A 29 -9.79 -4.46 -1.14
CA TYR A 29 -10.67 -3.31 -1.35
C TYR A 29 -11.46 -3.51 -2.64
N SER A 30 -12.74 -3.19 -2.61
CA SER A 30 -13.54 -2.98 -3.82
C SER A 30 -13.01 -1.76 -4.59
N ARG A 31 -13.45 -1.63 -5.85
CA ARG A 31 -13.12 -0.48 -6.69
C ARG A 31 -13.58 0.83 -6.03
N GLU A 32 -14.77 0.80 -5.46
CA GLU A 32 -15.42 1.92 -4.80
C GLU A 32 -14.66 2.25 -3.51
N GLU A 33 -14.37 1.25 -2.67
CA GLU A 33 -13.64 1.45 -1.41
C GLU A 33 -12.24 2.04 -1.64
N VAL A 34 -11.53 1.59 -2.68
CA VAL A 34 -10.22 2.17 -2.99
C VAL A 34 -10.34 3.57 -3.57
N THR A 35 -11.37 3.86 -4.36
CA THR A 35 -11.60 5.22 -4.88
C THR A 35 -11.87 6.18 -3.74
N ASP A 36 -12.76 5.79 -2.83
CA ASP A 36 -13.12 6.59 -1.66
C ASP A 36 -11.91 6.78 -0.74
N LEU A 37 -11.13 5.73 -0.48
CA LEU A 37 -9.93 5.82 0.36
C LEU A 37 -8.95 6.88 -0.15
N PHE A 38 -8.68 6.90 -1.46
CA PHE A 38 -7.75 7.86 -2.04
C PHE A 38 -8.33 9.29 -2.07
N GLN A 39 -9.60 9.45 -2.39
CA GLN A 39 -10.26 10.76 -2.41
C GLN A 39 -10.34 11.37 -1.00
N HIS A 40 -10.73 10.59 0.01
CA HIS A 40 -10.75 11.04 1.41
C HIS A 40 -9.35 11.42 1.92
N ALA A 41 -8.31 10.80 1.38
CA ALA A 41 -6.92 11.14 1.71
C ALA A 41 -6.40 12.38 0.96
N GLY A 42 -7.20 13.03 0.10
CA GLY A 42 -6.83 14.25 -0.63
C GLY A 42 -6.14 14.01 -1.96
N TYR A 43 -6.20 12.78 -2.49
CA TYR A 43 -5.64 12.46 -3.81
C TYR A 43 -6.67 12.65 -4.92
N PHE A 44 -6.33 13.48 -5.91
CA PHE A 44 -7.13 13.69 -7.10
C PHE A 44 -6.26 14.16 -8.28
N PRO A 45 -6.48 13.65 -9.52
CA PRO A 45 -7.47 12.65 -9.90
C PRO A 45 -7.04 11.22 -9.55
N VAL A 46 -8.00 10.35 -9.20
CA VAL A 46 -7.79 8.91 -9.00
C VAL A 46 -8.12 8.16 -10.30
N ARG A 47 -7.14 7.42 -10.84
CA ARG A 47 -7.29 6.58 -12.04
C ARG A 47 -7.11 5.11 -11.66
N LEU A 48 -7.99 4.29 -12.19
CA LEU A 48 -8.04 2.86 -11.93
C LEU A 48 -7.77 2.10 -13.23
N TYR A 49 -6.82 1.18 -13.17
CA TYR A 49 -6.43 0.32 -14.28
C TYR A 49 -6.67 -1.13 -13.87
N HIS A 50 -7.21 -1.95 -14.75
CA HIS A 50 -7.36 -3.38 -14.50
C HIS A 50 -6.94 -4.18 -15.74
N ARG A 51 -6.21 -5.27 -15.53
CA ARG A 51 -5.92 -6.24 -16.60
C ARG A 51 -7.00 -7.31 -16.68
N HIS A 52 -7.50 -7.73 -15.51
CA HIS A 52 -8.60 -8.66 -15.34
C HIS A 52 -9.56 -8.06 -14.30
N ARG A 53 -10.88 -8.24 -14.46
CA ARG A 53 -11.92 -7.55 -13.68
C ARG A 53 -11.89 -7.77 -12.15
N TYR A 54 -10.92 -8.54 -11.65
CA TYR A 54 -10.72 -8.89 -10.25
C TYR A 54 -9.47 -8.25 -9.62
N SER A 55 -8.61 -7.56 -10.38
CA SER A 55 -7.39 -6.93 -9.86
C SER A 55 -7.21 -5.54 -10.46
N TRP A 56 -7.04 -4.56 -9.59
CA TRP A 56 -6.98 -3.14 -9.92
C TRP A 56 -5.65 -2.55 -9.46
N ALA A 57 -5.01 -1.79 -10.35
CA ALA A 57 -3.92 -0.89 -10.03
C ALA A 57 -4.46 0.54 -9.95
N VAL A 58 -4.05 1.28 -8.93
CA VAL A 58 -4.51 2.66 -8.69
C VAL A 58 -3.35 3.61 -8.94
N GLN A 59 -3.61 4.67 -9.71
CA GLN A 59 -2.72 5.80 -9.87
C GLN A 59 -3.48 7.05 -9.39
N ALA A 60 -2.92 7.76 -8.42
CA ALA A 60 -3.51 9.00 -7.95
C ALA A 60 -2.43 10.07 -7.77
N VAL A 61 -2.78 11.32 -8.07
CA VAL A 61 -1.91 12.48 -7.85
C VAL A 61 -2.27 13.11 -6.52
N ASN A 62 -1.27 13.49 -5.73
CA ASN A 62 -1.54 14.24 -4.53
C ASN A 62 -1.92 15.68 -4.91
N SER A 63 -3.19 16.05 -4.75
CA SER A 63 -3.66 17.39 -5.13
C SER A 63 -3.35 18.47 -4.09
N GLU A 64 -2.93 18.10 -2.87
CA GLU A 64 -2.45 19.03 -1.86
C GLU A 64 -1.15 18.54 -1.21
N PRO A 65 -0.09 19.35 -1.13
CA PRO A 65 1.02 19.02 -0.23
C PRO A 65 0.48 19.08 1.20
N ARG A 66 0.21 17.92 1.80
CA ARG A 66 0.03 17.82 3.24
C ARG A 66 1.26 18.48 3.88
N PRO A 67 1.13 19.48 4.77
CA PRO A 67 2.28 19.97 5.50
C PRO A 67 2.90 18.76 6.19
N THR A 68 4.19 18.53 5.92
CA THR A 68 4.96 17.39 6.43
C THR A 68 5.22 17.59 7.91
N THR A 69 4.19 17.73 8.74
CA THR A 69 4.33 17.84 10.19
C THR A 69 4.16 16.46 10.78
N THR A 70 5.23 15.68 10.71
CA THR A 70 5.65 14.89 11.86
C THR A 70 7.17 14.86 11.86
N SER A 71 7.76 16.01 12.17
CA SER A 71 9.02 16.00 12.91
C SER A 71 8.71 15.35 14.26
N PHE A 72 9.05 14.07 14.40
CA PHE A 72 9.16 13.43 15.71
C PHE A 72 10.21 14.22 16.50
N SER A 73 9.76 15.10 17.40
CA SER A 73 10.60 15.60 18.49
C SER A 73 10.84 14.44 19.44
N GLY A 74 12.09 14.02 19.60
CA GLY A 74 12.51 12.92 20.47
C GLY A 74 12.40 13.23 21.97
N SER A 75 11.32 13.87 22.43
CA SER A 75 11.11 14.25 23.83
C SER A 75 9.98 13.49 24.54
N ASP A 76 9.17 12.70 23.82
CA ASP A 76 7.94 12.10 24.39
C ASP A 76 8.10 10.65 24.87
N PHE A 77 9.33 10.11 24.87
CA PHE A 77 9.58 8.71 25.27
C PHE A 77 9.88 8.50 26.77
N GLU A 78 10.12 9.55 27.56
CA GLU A 78 10.56 9.43 28.96
C GLU A 78 9.46 9.60 30.02
N ARG A 79 8.19 9.39 29.69
CA ARG A 79 7.12 9.47 30.71
C ARG A 79 6.14 8.31 30.66
N SER A 80 6.66 7.09 30.76
CA SER A 80 5.84 5.88 30.98
C SER A 80 6.64 4.73 31.62
N ARG A 81 7.54 5.05 32.55
CA ARG A 81 8.13 4.09 33.48
C ARG A 81 8.30 4.73 34.85
N GLU A 82 7.19 4.86 35.58
CA GLU A 82 7.15 4.84 37.04
C GLU A 82 5.96 3.97 37.48
#